data_AF-A0A932X2M3-F1
#
_entry.id   AF-A0A932X2M3-F1
#
_cell.length_a   1.000
_cell.length_b   1.000
_cell.length_c   1.000
_cell.angle_alpha   90.00
_cell.angle_beta   90.00
_cell.angle_gamma   90.00
#
_symmetry.space_group_name_H-M   'P 1'
#
loop_
_entity.id
_entity.type
_entity.pdbx_description
1 polymer ?
#
loop_
_entity_poly.entity_id
_entity_poly.type
_entity_poly.pdbx_seq_one_letter_code
_entity_poly.pdbx_strand_id
1 'polypeptide(L)'
;MKWCGIVVCLFLTTVLADNPLLASPQRRADTQKPRLSQHGAVSQTINDTVLTIDYNRPVARGRKLFGALVPWGRIWCPGADDATAITLTTDVTVNGKKLEAGSYTLWADPNPNQWTIIFSRAYPAFHTPYPAGQDALRVTATPRAGEHLETLSFYFPVVDGRRAELVLHWGTVVVPLELEVP
;
A
#
# COMPACT_ATOMS: atom_id res chain seq x y z
N MET A 1 14.33 -53.42 66.31
CA MET A 1 14.07 -52.07 66.89
C MET A 1 15.06 -51.09 66.28
N LYS A 2 14.54 -49.92 65.89
CA LYS A 2 15.08 -48.77 65.13
C LYS A 2 16.56 -48.45 65.42
N TRP A 3 17.46 -48.50 64.42
CA TRP A 3 17.95 -47.41 63.54
C TRP A 3 18.62 -46.22 64.25
N CYS A 4 19.93 -46.05 64.04
CA CYS A 4 20.58 -44.75 63.79
C CYS A 4 21.96 -44.98 63.14
N GLY A 5 22.09 -44.71 61.85
CA GLY A 5 23.33 -44.81 61.09
C GLY A 5 23.99 -43.45 60.93
N ILE A 6 25.26 -43.35 61.32
CA ILE A 6 26.16 -42.23 61.04
C ILE A 6 27.06 -42.68 59.89
N VAL A 7 27.12 -41.90 58.80
CA VAL A 7 28.18 -42.02 57.81
C VAL A 7 28.71 -40.61 57.54
N VAL A 8 30.01 -40.44 57.77
CA VAL A 8 30.77 -39.21 57.55
C VAL A 8 31.68 -39.38 56.34
N CYS A 9 31.66 -38.33 55.51
CA CYS A 9 32.52 -37.90 54.41
C CYS A 9 33.83 -38.62 54.11
N LEU A 10 34.12 -38.77 52.82
CA LEU A 10 35.44 -38.50 52.25
C LEU A 10 35.33 -37.96 50.82
N PHE A 11 36.13 -36.92 50.57
CA PHE A 11 36.07 -36.01 49.44
C PHE A 11 36.69 -36.60 48.17
N LEU A 12 36.07 -36.35 47.01
CA LEU A 12 36.74 -36.45 45.71
C LEU A 12 36.52 -35.13 44.95
N THR A 13 37.64 -34.47 44.66
CA THR A 13 37.74 -33.18 43.99
C THR A 13 37.34 -33.26 42.52
N THR A 14 36.22 -32.65 42.14
CA THR A 14 35.92 -32.33 40.74
C THR A 14 36.36 -30.90 40.45
N VAL A 15 37.32 -30.76 39.53
CA VAL A 15 37.69 -29.50 38.88
C VAL A 15 36.45 -28.95 38.18
N LEU A 16 35.90 -27.83 38.65
CA LEU A 16 34.90 -27.07 37.92
C LEU A 16 35.62 -26.36 36.77
N ALA A 17 35.40 -26.82 35.54
CA ALA A 17 35.80 -26.07 34.37
C ALA A 17 34.90 -24.83 34.27
N ASP A 18 35.48 -23.66 34.53
CA ASP A 18 34.89 -22.37 34.18
C ASP A 18 34.71 -22.32 32.67
N ASN A 19 33.52 -22.67 32.19
CA ASN A 19 33.13 -22.43 30.82
C ASN A 19 32.33 -21.12 30.81
N PRO A 20 32.94 -19.96 30.50
CA PRO A 20 32.17 -18.76 30.30
C PRO A 20 31.33 -18.99 29.04
N LEU A 21 30.07 -19.38 29.24
CA LEU A 21 29.06 -19.22 28.21
C LEU A 21 29.14 -17.76 27.78
N LEU A 22 29.68 -17.54 26.60
CA LEU A 22 29.68 -16.26 25.91
C LEU A 22 28.22 -15.84 25.79
N ALA A 23 27.78 -15.00 26.72
CA ALA A 23 26.54 -14.25 26.59
C ALA A 23 26.71 -13.37 25.36
N SER A 24 26.25 -13.87 24.22
CA SER A 24 26.17 -13.10 22.99
C SER A 24 25.27 -11.91 23.28
N PRO A 25 25.71 -10.66 23.06
CA PRO A 25 24.82 -9.53 23.22
C PRO A 25 23.66 -9.73 22.25
N GLN A 26 22.45 -9.95 22.79
CA GLN A 26 21.25 -9.93 21.96
C GLN A 26 21.21 -8.56 21.31
N ARG A 27 21.42 -8.51 19.99
CA ARG A 27 21.12 -7.34 19.18
C ARG A 27 19.67 -7.00 19.48
N ARG A 28 19.43 -5.90 20.19
CA ARG A 28 18.10 -5.29 20.23
C ARG A 28 17.80 -4.95 18.77
N ALA A 29 16.81 -5.62 18.19
CA ALA A 29 16.28 -5.19 16.91
C ALA A 29 15.87 -3.73 17.09
N ASP A 30 16.39 -2.82 16.27
CA ASP A 30 15.88 -1.47 16.18
C ASP A 30 14.40 -1.58 15.78
N THR A 31 13.50 -1.46 16.75
CA THR A 31 12.06 -1.43 16.49
C THR A 31 11.78 -0.15 15.71
N GLN A 32 11.82 -0.25 14.38
CA GLN A 32 11.39 0.80 13.48
C GLN A 32 9.97 1.20 13.86
N LYS A 33 9.77 2.49 14.20
CA LYS A 33 8.45 3.02 14.54
C LYS A 33 7.46 2.68 13.42
N PRO A 34 6.26 2.15 13.72
CA PRO A 34 5.27 1.83 12.71
C PRO A 34 4.95 3.05 11.83
N ARG A 35 4.89 2.86 10.51
CA ARG A 35 4.50 3.92 9.57
C ARG A 35 3.08 4.39 9.85
N LEU A 36 2.80 5.68 9.62
CA LEU A 36 1.43 6.21 9.81
C LEU A 36 0.46 5.71 8.74
N SER A 37 0.97 5.52 7.52
CA SER A 37 0.29 4.92 6.39
C SER A 37 0.95 3.56 6.15
N GLN A 38 0.23 2.48 6.42
CA GLN A 38 0.75 1.14 6.19
C GLN A 38 0.74 0.84 4.69
N HIS A 39 1.74 0.08 4.25
CA HIS A 39 1.84 -0.37 2.87
C HIS A 39 0.76 -1.42 2.57
N GLY A 40 0.29 -1.46 1.33
CA GLY A 40 -0.55 -2.53 0.83
C GLY A 40 -0.51 -2.61 -0.69
N ALA A 41 -1.03 -3.71 -1.20
CA ALA A 41 -1.16 -3.93 -2.63
C ALA A 41 -2.50 -4.61 -2.96
N VAL A 42 -2.99 -4.39 -4.18
CA VAL A 42 -4.10 -5.13 -4.77
C VAL A 42 -3.69 -5.58 -6.16
N SER A 43 -4.01 -6.82 -6.51
CA SER A 43 -3.79 -7.37 -7.84
C SER A 43 -5.09 -7.97 -8.36
N GLN A 44 -5.40 -7.72 -9.63
CA GLN A 44 -6.57 -8.26 -10.30
C GLN A 44 -6.16 -8.77 -11.68
N THR A 45 -6.53 -10.01 -11.95
CA THR A 45 -6.46 -10.60 -13.30
C THR A 45 -7.82 -10.42 -13.98
N ILE A 46 -7.83 -9.83 -15.17
CA ILE A 46 -9.00 -9.65 -16.03
C ILE A 46 -8.65 -10.33 -17.35
N ASN A 47 -9.29 -11.46 -17.64
CA ASN A 47 -8.82 -12.37 -18.70
C ASN A 47 -7.33 -12.74 -18.50
N ASP A 48 -6.44 -12.42 -19.46
CA ASP A 48 -4.99 -12.64 -19.37
C ASP A 48 -4.20 -11.40 -18.91
N THR A 49 -4.89 -10.28 -18.65
CA THR A 49 -4.27 -9.02 -18.22
C THR A 49 -4.22 -8.96 -16.70
N VAL A 50 -3.05 -8.69 -16.14
CA VAL A 50 -2.86 -8.47 -14.71
C VAL A 50 -2.62 -6.99 -14.46
N LEU A 51 -3.43 -6.43 -13.57
CA LEU A 51 -3.27 -5.08 -13.03
C LEU A 51 -2.87 -5.18 -11.57
N THR A 52 -1.76 -4.55 -11.19
CA THR A 52 -1.29 -4.48 -9.80
C THR A 52 -1.17 -3.03 -9.35
N ILE A 53 -1.66 -2.72 -8.16
CA ILE A 53 -1.51 -1.42 -7.50
C ILE A 53 -0.75 -1.63 -6.21
N ASP A 54 0.34 -0.89 -6.02
CA ASP A 54 1.21 -0.93 -4.84
C ASP A 54 1.31 0.48 -4.26
N TYR A 55 0.98 0.65 -2.97
CA TYR A 55 0.77 1.97 -2.38
C TYR A 55 0.80 1.96 -0.85
N ASN A 56 1.15 3.11 -0.27
CA ASN A 56 0.93 3.36 1.15
C ASN A 56 -0.47 3.96 1.36
N ARG A 57 -1.16 3.48 2.39
CA ARG A 57 -2.60 3.67 2.57
C ARG A 57 -2.89 4.69 3.67
N PRO A 58 -3.09 5.99 3.36
CA PRO A 58 -3.40 6.99 4.38
C PRO A 58 -4.76 6.74 5.05
N VAL A 59 -4.81 7.00 6.36
CA VAL A 59 -5.99 6.83 7.22
C VAL A 59 -6.67 8.18 7.44
N ALA A 60 -7.98 8.29 7.32
CA ALA A 60 -8.73 9.56 7.35
C ALA A 60 -8.63 10.27 8.70
N ARG A 61 -8.70 9.53 9.82
CA ARG A 61 -8.56 10.01 11.20
C ARG A 61 -9.53 11.15 11.54
N GLY A 62 -10.78 11.03 11.10
CA GLY A 62 -11.82 12.03 11.32
C GLY A 62 -11.60 13.38 10.62
N ARG A 63 -10.60 13.48 9.73
CA ARG A 63 -10.32 14.72 8.98
C ARG A 63 -11.30 14.88 7.81
N LYS A 64 -11.62 16.15 7.50
CA LYS A 64 -12.22 16.48 6.20
C LYS A 64 -11.19 16.23 5.10
N LEU A 65 -11.48 15.29 4.21
CA LEU A 65 -10.54 14.85 3.18
C LEU A 65 -10.50 15.84 2.02
N PHE A 66 -11.49 15.84 1.15
CA PHE A 66 -11.46 16.63 -0.07
C PHE A 66 -12.01 18.05 0.14
N GLY A 67 -11.37 19.02 -0.51
CA GLY A 67 -11.57 20.46 -0.25
C GLY A 67 -10.96 20.94 1.07
N ALA A 68 -10.17 20.11 1.74
CA ALA A 68 -9.41 20.47 2.93
C ALA A 68 -8.03 19.78 2.90
N LEU A 69 -7.90 18.55 3.41
CA LEU A 69 -6.64 17.80 3.38
C LEU A 69 -6.10 17.61 1.95
N VAL A 70 -6.99 17.28 1.02
CA VAL A 70 -6.74 17.24 -0.42
C VAL A 70 -7.46 18.45 -1.02
N PRO A 71 -6.75 19.54 -1.37
CA PRO A 71 -7.37 20.73 -1.94
C PRO A 71 -7.94 20.47 -3.34
N TRP A 72 -9.02 21.16 -3.70
CA TRP A 72 -9.55 21.13 -5.06
C TRP A 72 -8.63 21.87 -6.05
N GLY A 73 -8.63 21.44 -7.31
CA GLY A 73 -7.85 22.06 -8.39
C GLY A 73 -6.33 21.97 -8.20
N ARG A 74 -5.87 21.00 -7.40
CA ARG A 74 -4.45 20.74 -7.16
C ARG A 74 -4.16 19.26 -7.34
N ILE A 75 -3.20 18.96 -8.22
CA ILE A 75 -2.75 17.60 -8.44
C ILE A 75 -2.18 17.01 -7.13
N TRP A 76 -2.63 15.81 -6.81
CA TRP A 76 -2.28 15.05 -5.62
C TRP A 76 -2.02 13.59 -5.99
N CYS A 77 -1.09 12.93 -5.28
CA CYS A 77 -0.87 11.50 -5.42
C CYS A 77 -1.76 10.74 -4.42
N PRO A 78 -2.67 9.85 -4.87
CA PRO A 78 -3.50 9.05 -3.98
C PRO A 78 -2.73 7.97 -3.22
N GLY A 79 -2.00 8.38 -2.19
CA GLY A 79 -1.11 7.53 -1.38
C GLY A 79 -0.37 8.37 -0.34
N ALA A 80 0.77 7.86 0.15
CA ALA A 80 1.67 8.58 1.06
C ALA A 80 3.11 8.08 0.88
N ASP A 81 4.11 8.91 1.21
CA ASP A 81 5.54 8.61 1.06
C ASP A 81 5.95 8.27 -0.39
N ASP A 82 5.75 7.04 -0.84
CA ASP A 82 5.97 6.64 -2.23
C ASP A 82 4.72 6.90 -3.08
N ALA A 83 4.91 7.30 -4.34
CA ALA A 83 3.80 7.50 -5.24
C ALA A 83 3.14 6.15 -5.56
N THR A 84 1.81 6.11 -5.54
CA THR A 84 1.02 4.92 -5.86
C THR A 84 1.41 4.37 -7.22
N ALA A 85 1.91 3.16 -7.25
CA ALA A 85 2.33 2.47 -8.45
C ALA A 85 1.15 1.69 -9.05
N ILE A 86 1.05 1.69 -10.37
CA ILE A 86 0.13 0.84 -11.12
C ILE A 86 0.87 0.18 -12.27
N THR A 87 0.80 -1.15 -12.33
CA THR A 87 1.46 -1.96 -13.37
C THR A 87 0.42 -2.76 -14.14
N LEU A 88 0.54 -2.74 -15.47
CA LEU A 88 -0.32 -3.42 -16.44
C LEU A 88 0.52 -4.36 -17.31
N THR A 89 0.12 -5.62 -17.44
CA THR A 89 0.86 -6.60 -18.29
C THR A 89 0.53 -6.50 -19.77
N THR A 90 -0.60 -5.89 -20.13
CA THR A 90 -1.00 -5.62 -21.52
C THR A 90 -1.52 -4.20 -21.65
N ASP A 91 -1.73 -3.75 -22.88
CA ASP A 91 -2.49 -2.53 -23.15
C ASP A 91 -3.90 -2.65 -22.55
N VAL A 92 -4.42 -1.55 -22.01
CA VAL A 92 -5.76 -1.46 -21.40
C VAL A 92 -6.42 -0.17 -21.85
N THR A 93 -7.73 -0.21 -22.08
CA THR A 93 -8.53 0.99 -22.27
C THR A 93 -9.08 1.45 -20.91
N VAL A 94 -8.71 2.65 -20.48
CA VAL A 94 -9.18 3.27 -19.23
C VAL A 94 -10.15 4.40 -19.58
N ASN A 95 -11.40 4.32 -19.14
CA ASN A 95 -12.48 5.26 -19.48
C ASN A 95 -12.49 5.64 -20.98
N GLY A 96 -12.41 4.62 -21.85
CA GLY A 96 -12.43 4.80 -23.31
C GLY A 96 -11.11 5.28 -23.94
N LYS A 97 -10.03 5.46 -23.17
CA LYS A 97 -8.72 5.87 -23.69
C LYS A 97 -7.66 4.78 -23.50
N LYS A 98 -6.89 4.52 -24.56
CA LYS A 98 -5.81 3.54 -24.53
C LYS A 98 -4.67 3.96 -23.58
N LEU A 99 -4.22 3.03 -22.76
CA LEU A 99 -2.98 3.05 -21.99
C LEU A 99 -2.17 1.81 -22.39
N GLU A 100 -0.90 2.00 -22.70
CA GLU A 100 -0.01 0.88 -23.05
C GLU A 100 0.34 0.04 -21.82
N ALA A 101 0.76 -1.21 -22.04
CA ALA A 101 1.36 -2.01 -20.99
C ALA A 101 2.56 -1.28 -20.36
N GLY A 102 2.73 -1.38 -19.05
CA GLY A 102 3.82 -0.70 -18.36
C GLY A 102 3.58 -0.48 -16.88
N SER A 103 4.51 0.24 -16.25
CA SER A 103 4.39 0.69 -14.87
C SER A 103 4.33 2.21 -14.81
N TYR A 104 3.40 2.73 -14.02
CA TYR A 104 3.10 4.15 -13.91
C TYR A 104 2.95 4.54 -12.45
N THR A 105 3.05 5.84 -12.16
CA THR A 105 2.54 6.41 -10.91
C THR A 105 1.18 7.06 -11.13
N LEU A 106 0.30 6.94 -10.14
CA LEU A 106 -1.06 7.45 -10.18
C LEU A 106 -1.15 8.82 -9.49
N TRP A 107 -1.80 9.76 -10.18
CA TRP A 107 -2.07 11.11 -9.70
C TRP A 107 -3.51 11.50 -10.01
N ALA A 108 -4.06 12.44 -9.26
CA ALA A 108 -5.41 12.94 -9.44
C ALA A 108 -5.45 14.46 -9.30
N ASP A 109 -6.19 15.12 -10.19
CA ASP A 109 -6.63 16.51 -10.03
C ASP A 109 -8.11 16.52 -9.63
N PRO A 110 -8.41 16.67 -8.33
CA PRO A 110 -9.75 16.54 -7.82
C PRO A 110 -10.53 17.86 -7.95
N ASN A 111 -11.78 17.77 -8.39
CA ASN A 111 -12.78 18.85 -8.30
C ASN A 111 -14.11 18.29 -7.76
N PRO A 112 -15.06 19.14 -7.32
CA PRO A 112 -16.31 18.67 -6.72
C PRO A 112 -17.13 17.70 -7.59
N ASN A 113 -17.13 17.90 -8.91
CA ASN A 113 -18.01 17.15 -9.82
C ASN A 113 -17.27 16.26 -10.82
N GLN A 114 -15.96 16.48 -10.99
CA GLN A 114 -15.19 15.81 -12.03
C GLN A 114 -13.72 15.76 -11.64
N TRP A 115 -13.11 14.60 -11.75
CA TRP A 115 -11.70 14.41 -11.47
C TRP A 115 -10.96 14.12 -12.77
N THR A 116 -9.71 14.57 -12.83
CA THR A 116 -8.76 14.05 -13.82
C THR A 116 -7.86 13.05 -13.13
N ILE A 117 -7.92 11.79 -13.55
CA ILE A 117 -6.95 10.77 -13.14
C ILE A 117 -5.82 10.72 -14.16
N ILE A 118 -4.59 10.67 -13.66
CA ILE A 118 -3.38 10.84 -14.42
C ILE A 118 -2.47 9.64 -14.16
N PHE A 119 -2.07 8.98 -15.24
CA PHE A 119 -1.05 7.93 -15.22
C PHE A 119 0.25 8.56 -15.72
N SER A 120 1.27 8.61 -14.87
CA SER A 120 2.57 9.20 -15.18
C SER A 120 3.63 8.14 -15.40
N ARG A 121 4.49 8.33 -16.41
CA ARG A 121 5.66 7.49 -16.69
C ARG A 121 6.77 7.60 -15.64
N ALA A 122 6.66 8.57 -14.73
CA ALA A 122 7.58 8.72 -13.61
C ALA A 122 7.38 7.59 -12.60
N TYR A 123 8.05 6.46 -12.81
CA TYR A 123 8.00 5.30 -11.94
C TYR A 123 9.41 4.68 -11.79
N PRO A 124 9.88 4.42 -10.55
CA PRO A 124 9.28 4.82 -9.28
C PRO A 124 9.38 6.34 -9.04
N ALA A 125 8.55 6.88 -8.15
CA ALA A 125 8.63 8.29 -7.74
C ALA A 125 8.16 8.48 -6.29
N PHE A 126 8.57 9.58 -5.65
CA PHE A 126 7.99 10.03 -4.38
C PHE A 126 6.63 10.69 -4.61
N HIS A 127 5.74 10.66 -3.63
CA HIS A 127 4.36 11.18 -3.75
C HIS A 127 4.25 12.71 -3.93
N THR A 128 5.37 13.44 -3.89
CA THR A 128 5.46 14.90 -4.14
C THR A 128 6.91 15.31 -4.46
N PRO A 129 7.18 16.23 -5.40
CA PRO A 129 6.21 16.96 -6.21
C PRO A 129 5.63 16.08 -7.33
N TYR A 130 4.54 16.57 -7.94
CA TYR A 130 3.99 15.97 -9.15
C TYR A 130 5.00 16.08 -10.32
N PRO A 131 5.31 14.97 -11.02
CA PRO A 131 6.28 14.93 -12.12
C PRO A 131 5.67 15.44 -13.44
N ALA A 132 5.51 16.75 -13.53
CA ALA A 132 4.95 17.42 -14.70
C ALA A 132 5.72 17.07 -16.00
N GLY A 133 4.98 16.87 -17.09
CA GLY A 133 5.54 16.53 -18.40
C GLY A 133 5.77 15.03 -18.64
N GLN A 134 5.51 14.17 -17.64
CA GLN A 134 5.69 12.72 -17.77
C GLN A 134 4.38 11.93 -17.94
N ASP A 135 3.27 12.61 -18.23
CA ASP A 135 1.97 11.95 -18.33
C ASP A 135 1.90 11.00 -19.53
N ALA A 136 1.51 9.76 -19.26
CA ALA A 136 1.13 8.78 -20.28
C ALA A 136 -0.33 8.93 -20.68
N LEU A 137 -1.21 9.17 -19.70
CA LEU A 137 -2.65 9.27 -19.92
C LEU A 137 -3.30 10.20 -18.91
N ARG A 138 -4.28 10.98 -19.39
CA ARG A 138 -5.26 11.71 -18.57
C ARG A 138 -6.68 11.29 -18.94
N VAL A 139 -7.41 10.79 -17.96
CA VAL A 139 -8.81 10.39 -18.09
C VAL A 139 -9.67 11.15 -17.11
N THR A 140 -10.89 11.41 -17.53
CA THR A 140 -11.89 12.04 -16.69
C THR A 140 -12.66 10.96 -15.94
N ALA A 141 -12.93 11.18 -14.66
CA ALA A 141 -13.77 10.32 -13.83
C ALA A 141 -14.78 11.17 -13.06
N THR A 142 -16.01 10.68 -12.91
CA THR A 142 -17.03 11.35 -12.12
C THR A 142 -17.05 10.75 -10.71
N PRO A 143 -16.64 11.49 -9.66
CA PRO A 143 -16.73 10.99 -8.31
C PRO A 143 -18.20 10.81 -7.90
N ARG A 144 -18.46 9.85 -7.02
CA ARG A 144 -19.75 9.67 -6.37
C ARG A 144 -19.58 9.53 -4.86
N ALA A 145 -20.66 9.78 -4.13
CA ALA A 145 -20.70 9.49 -2.71
C ALA A 145 -20.81 7.97 -2.47
N GLY A 146 -20.22 7.50 -1.38
CA GLY A 146 -20.34 6.13 -0.88
C GLY A 146 -20.20 6.08 0.63
N GLU A 147 -20.28 4.86 1.17
CA GLU A 147 -20.05 4.59 2.60
C GLU A 147 -18.65 5.04 3.03
N HIS A 148 -18.52 5.51 4.27
CA HIS A 148 -17.23 5.99 4.76
C HIS A 148 -16.19 4.88 4.83
N LEU A 149 -15.09 5.03 4.07
CA LEU A 149 -13.92 4.17 4.13
C LEU A 149 -12.75 4.86 4.81
N GLU A 150 -12.38 4.37 5.99
CA GLU A 150 -11.40 5.02 6.86
C GLU A 150 -9.99 5.04 6.25
N THR A 151 -9.60 4.01 5.50
CA THR A 151 -8.27 3.90 4.88
C THR A 151 -8.41 3.98 3.37
N LEU A 152 -7.61 4.84 2.73
CA LEU A 152 -7.58 4.97 1.28
C LEU A 152 -7.33 3.58 0.68
N SER A 153 -8.22 3.18 -0.23
CA SER A 153 -8.17 1.85 -0.81
C SER A 153 -8.44 1.88 -2.31
N PHE A 154 -7.74 1.00 -3.01
CA PHE A 154 -8.06 0.58 -4.37
C PHE A 154 -8.66 -0.81 -4.36
N TYR A 155 -9.73 -1.03 -5.13
CA TYR A 155 -10.38 -2.34 -5.27
C TYR A 155 -11.19 -2.44 -6.56
N PHE A 156 -11.65 -3.67 -6.86
CA PHE A 156 -12.41 -4.01 -8.06
C PHE A 156 -13.81 -4.51 -7.67
N PRO A 157 -14.84 -3.66 -7.63
CA PRO A 157 -16.19 -4.11 -7.28
C PRO A 157 -16.87 -4.89 -8.41
N VAL A 158 -16.42 -4.73 -9.66
CA VAL A 158 -16.98 -5.40 -10.84
C VAL A 158 -15.83 -5.91 -11.69
N VAL A 159 -15.89 -7.20 -12.03
CA VAL A 159 -15.00 -7.85 -13.00
C VAL A 159 -15.86 -8.82 -13.80
N ASP A 160 -16.03 -8.58 -15.10
CA ASP A 160 -16.89 -9.36 -15.97
C ASP A 160 -16.32 -9.43 -17.40
N GLY A 161 -15.99 -10.64 -17.85
CA GLY A 161 -15.35 -10.89 -19.14
C GLY A 161 -14.07 -10.06 -19.33
N ARG A 162 -14.08 -9.17 -20.32
CA ARG A 162 -12.97 -8.27 -20.65
C ARG A 162 -13.05 -6.91 -19.95
N ARG A 163 -13.98 -6.73 -19.01
CA ARG A 163 -14.21 -5.44 -18.35
C ARG A 163 -14.04 -5.54 -16.84
N ALA A 164 -13.60 -4.45 -16.24
CA ALA A 164 -13.62 -4.28 -14.80
C ALA A 164 -13.85 -2.82 -14.42
N GLU A 165 -14.30 -2.59 -13.19
CA GLU A 165 -14.26 -1.28 -12.56
C GLU A 165 -13.10 -1.26 -11.55
N LEU A 166 -12.14 -0.35 -11.70
CA LEU A 166 -11.16 -0.02 -10.68
C LEU A 166 -11.66 1.18 -9.88
N VAL A 167 -11.71 1.07 -8.56
CA VAL A 167 -12.17 2.15 -7.70
C VAL A 167 -11.06 2.66 -6.80
N LEU A 168 -10.88 3.99 -6.77
CA LEU A 168 -10.24 4.71 -5.67
C LEU A 168 -11.31 5.12 -4.67
N HIS A 169 -11.16 4.76 -3.40
CA HIS A 169 -12.12 5.12 -2.34
C HIS A 169 -11.40 5.63 -1.09
N TRP A 170 -11.79 6.82 -0.61
CA TRP A 170 -11.35 7.33 0.69
C TRP A 170 -12.36 8.27 1.33
N GLY A 171 -12.65 8.06 2.62
CA GLY A 171 -13.80 8.66 3.27
C GLY A 171 -15.07 8.30 2.53
N THR A 172 -15.92 9.28 2.22
CA THR A 172 -17.17 9.06 1.49
C THR A 172 -17.05 9.26 -0.03
N VAL A 173 -15.83 9.45 -0.55
CA VAL A 173 -15.62 9.75 -1.98
C VAL A 173 -15.13 8.51 -2.71
N VAL A 174 -15.90 8.11 -3.71
CA VAL A 174 -15.63 6.96 -4.59
C VAL A 174 -15.36 7.48 -6.00
N VAL A 175 -14.24 7.08 -6.58
CA VAL A 175 -13.84 7.46 -7.94
C VAL A 175 -13.66 6.20 -8.77
N PRO A 176 -14.65 5.83 -9.60
CA PRO A 176 -14.58 4.67 -10.47
C PRO A 176 -13.83 4.97 -11.78
N LEU A 177 -13.12 3.96 -12.28
CA LEU A 177 -12.50 3.89 -13.59
C LEU A 177 -12.94 2.60 -14.26
N GLU A 178 -13.55 2.72 -15.43
CA GLU A 178 -13.84 1.59 -16.31
C GLU A 178 -12.55 1.14 -17.00
N LEU A 179 -12.31 -0.16 -16.97
CA LEU A 179 -11.20 -0.82 -17.63
C LEU A 179 -11.77 -1.81 -18.66
N GLU A 180 -11.23 -1.79 -19.88
CA GLU A 180 -11.44 -2.83 -20.88
C GLU A 180 -10.07 -3.37 -21.33
N VAL A 181 -9.91 -4.69 -21.23
CA VAL A 181 -8.70 -5.41 -21.64
C VAL A 181 -8.87 -6.03 -23.04
N PRO A 182 -7.80 -6.46 -23.72
CA PRO A 182 -7.86 -7.02 -25.07
C PRO A 182 -8.83 -8.20 -25.20
#